data_AF-A0A3A6GDN3-F1
#
_entry.id   AF-A0A3A6GDN3-F1
#
_cell.length_a   1.000
_cell.length_b   1.000
_cell.length_c   1.000
_cell.angle_alpha   90.00
_cell.angle_beta   90.00
_cell.angle_gamma   90.00
#
_symmetry.space_group_name_H-M   'P 1'
#
loop_
_entity.id
_entity.type
_entity.pdbx_description
1 polymer ?
#
loop_
_entity_poly.entity_id
_entity_poly.type
_entity_poly.pdbx_seq_one_letter_code
_entity_poly.pdbx_strand_id
1 'polypeptide(L)'
;MREEKKKKRKRILSVVLAVTMGMSMLTGCGASENSQSAETVELKGEYQASPFVQAEINSDTVEWICAAYAVYTQYNHKTLGVIGGLSDQEKESSQDRIKLTLSEGWGINGRDDVTEVINKLLIKGHRETYLKTVKKLEKKGLLELSTEEAMTNFSEDDEEFARYQDAHEMYTQYGEHGMDGWDYSRALQVLGDCYLADYINLEECLDLSLPIAKKLQSAFTSWEELADSYIYGYAFWQNETADDVETKFRIQAYAELVEMENSPYSVAYDTKLENTWKDGEKRKEERKAYEMSDGYVPIRCTDTESVQVRLPEEYVFDKEDYEEYENTKFTKPCGDGDSIYISYQAEFLDDRNNAELQKKYWTEGNAQEKENAEKKGGTYEAGEIKSLSVKEDLTVFYLAEKEVTEGGTQQISYQAVAEVGGKYLVKCYISDVASPGYELMLGMNEEALIKELFSDFRW
;
A
#
# COMPACT_ATOMS: atom_id res chain seq x y z
N MET A 1 -12.77 -15.67 45.52
CA MET A 1 -13.78 -14.68 45.09
C MET A 1 -13.07 -13.52 44.36
N ARG A 2 -12.33 -13.58 43.25
CA ARG A 2 -12.07 -14.53 42.15
C ARG A 2 -13.29 -15.28 41.65
N GLU A 3 -13.64 -14.96 40.40
CA GLU A 3 -14.84 -15.30 39.62
C GLU A 3 -16.13 -14.59 40.02
N GLU A 4 -16.42 -13.48 39.32
CA GLU A 4 -17.73 -13.14 38.72
C GLU A 4 -17.79 -11.63 38.45
N LYS A 5 -17.47 -11.23 37.22
CA LYS A 5 -18.10 -10.10 36.48
C LYS A 5 -17.55 -10.02 35.05
N LYS A 6 -17.66 -11.12 34.31
CA LYS A 6 -17.69 -11.11 32.84
C LYS A 6 -19.16 -11.11 32.41
N LYS A 7 -19.67 -9.99 31.87
CA LYS A 7 -20.74 -10.03 30.86
C LYS A 7 -20.92 -8.70 30.12
N LYS A 8 -20.53 -8.75 28.84
CA LYS A 8 -21.19 -8.18 27.65
C LYS A 8 -21.67 -6.72 27.73
N ARG A 9 -20.94 -5.85 27.02
CA ARG A 9 -21.55 -4.97 26.01
C ARG A 9 -20.67 -4.95 24.76
N LYS A 10 -21.08 -5.66 23.71
CA LYS A 10 -20.70 -5.34 22.34
C LYS A 10 -21.37 -4.01 22.02
N ARG A 11 -20.61 -2.92 21.99
CA ARG A 11 -21.02 -1.70 21.31
C ARG A 11 -20.27 -1.69 19.98
N ILE A 12 -21.03 -1.73 18.90
CA ILE A 12 -20.59 -1.29 17.59
C ILE A 12 -20.27 0.19 17.76
N LEU A 13 -18.98 0.53 17.79
CA LEU A 13 -18.52 1.92 17.72
C LEU A 13 -18.22 2.19 16.25
N SER A 14 -19.00 3.07 15.66
CA SER A 14 -18.60 3.77 14.44
C SER A 14 -17.31 4.52 14.74
N VAL A 15 -16.21 4.11 14.11
CA VAL A 15 -14.92 4.79 14.19
C VAL A 15 -15.07 6.12 13.44
N VAL A 16 -15.17 7.20 14.20
CA VAL A 16 -14.91 8.54 13.67
C VAL A 16 -13.39 8.66 13.64
N LEU A 17 -12.81 8.82 12.45
CA LEU A 17 -11.42 9.23 12.29
C LEU A 17 -11.21 10.51 13.11
N ALA A 18 -10.53 10.40 14.25
CA ALA A 18 -9.99 11.55 14.94
C ALA A 18 -8.67 11.91 14.25
N VAL A 19 -8.73 12.79 13.25
CA VAL A 19 -7.54 13.51 12.80
C VAL A 19 -7.22 14.50 13.93
N THR A 20 -6.31 14.13 14.82
CA THR A 20 -5.75 15.06 15.81
C THR A 20 -4.84 16.04 15.09
N MET A 21 -5.44 17.11 14.55
CA MET A 21 -4.73 18.29 14.04
C MET A 21 -4.09 19.05 15.21
N GLY A 22 -2.85 18.70 15.53
CA GLY A 22 -1.97 19.56 16.34
C GLY A 22 -1.36 20.65 15.46
N MET A 23 -2.12 21.70 15.12
CA MET A 23 -1.55 22.90 14.48
C MET A 23 -0.56 23.57 15.45
N SER A 24 0.74 23.44 15.19
CA SER A 24 1.77 24.23 15.87
C SER A 24 2.41 25.18 14.86
N MET A 25 2.07 26.46 14.94
CA MET A 25 2.74 27.51 14.17
C MET A 25 4.22 27.57 14.57
N LEU A 26 5.10 27.14 13.67
CA LEU A 26 6.55 27.25 13.82
C LEU A 26 6.96 28.73 13.75
N THR A 27 7.04 29.41 14.89
CA THR A 27 7.63 30.75 14.99
C THR A 27 9.14 30.64 15.16
N GLY A 28 9.87 31.29 14.26
CA GLY A 28 11.34 31.31 14.27
C GLY A 28 11.92 32.31 15.25
N CYS A 29 13.04 31.95 15.87
CA CYS A 29 14.30 32.73 15.92
C CYS A 29 15.31 32.10 16.91
N GLY A 30 16.60 32.22 16.57
CA GLY A 30 17.71 32.14 17.52
C GLY A 30 18.71 31.03 17.22
N ALA A 31 19.75 31.34 16.44
CA ALA A 31 20.90 30.47 16.26
C ALA A 31 21.68 30.33 17.57
N SER A 32 21.99 29.09 17.96
CA SER A 32 23.14 28.80 18.82
C SER A 32 23.88 27.59 18.27
N GLU A 33 25.12 27.83 17.86
CA GLU A 33 26.07 26.85 17.32
C GLU A 33 26.55 25.91 18.42
N ASN A 34 26.15 24.64 18.32
CA ASN A 34 27.01 23.50 18.64
C ASN A 34 26.30 22.23 18.17
N SER A 35 26.61 21.74 16.96
CA SER A 35 26.18 20.42 16.52
C SER A 35 27.36 19.65 15.97
N GLN A 36 27.59 18.46 16.54
CA GLN A 36 28.15 17.34 15.79
C GLN A 36 27.37 17.28 14.47
N SER A 37 28.06 17.24 13.33
CA SER A 37 27.48 17.40 11.99
C SER A 37 26.20 16.59 11.86
N ALA A 38 25.04 17.26 11.88
CA ALA A 38 23.76 16.62 11.72
C ALA A 38 23.69 16.05 10.31
N GLU A 39 23.33 14.77 10.21
CA GLU A 39 23.21 14.07 8.94
C GLU A 39 22.00 14.64 8.21
N THR A 40 22.25 15.41 7.16
CA THR A 40 21.21 16.00 6.31
C THR A 40 20.99 15.13 5.07
N VAL A 41 19.75 15.07 4.61
CA VAL A 41 19.36 14.39 3.39
C VAL A 41 19.08 15.41 2.28
N GLU A 42 19.19 15.03 1.01
CA GLU A 42 18.99 15.94 -0.11
C GLU A 42 18.45 15.21 -1.35
N LEU A 43 17.37 15.73 -1.93
CA LEU A 43 16.85 15.29 -3.23
C LEU A 43 17.77 15.76 -4.36
N LYS A 44 17.92 14.92 -5.39
CA LYS A 44 18.76 15.24 -6.56
C LYS A 44 17.90 15.40 -7.79
N GLY A 45 18.14 16.49 -8.53
CA GLY A 45 17.51 16.72 -9.83
C GLY A 45 15.98 16.88 -9.80
N GLU A 46 15.40 16.88 -10.99
CA GLU A 46 13.95 16.94 -11.19
C GLU A 46 13.32 15.58 -10.89
N TYR A 47 12.02 15.58 -10.58
CA TYR A 47 11.27 14.34 -10.35
C TYR A 47 11.35 13.42 -11.58
N GLN A 48 11.61 12.14 -11.33
CA GLN A 48 11.51 11.06 -12.31
C GLN A 48 10.66 9.95 -11.70
N ALA A 49 9.93 9.18 -12.51
CA ALA A 49 9.26 8.00 -12.01
C ALA A 49 10.30 6.99 -11.48
N SER A 50 9.96 6.27 -10.41
CA SER A 50 10.80 5.17 -9.92
C SER A 50 10.85 4.08 -10.99
N PRO A 51 12.02 3.48 -11.26
CA PRO A 51 12.11 2.45 -12.29
C PRO A 51 11.59 1.09 -11.81
N PHE A 52 11.29 0.97 -10.52
CA PHE A 52 10.70 -0.19 -9.88
C PHE A 52 9.60 0.22 -8.87
N VAL A 53 8.78 -0.75 -8.50
CA VAL A 53 7.71 -0.61 -7.50
C VAL A 53 8.04 -1.40 -6.22
N GLN A 54 7.26 -1.20 -5.15
CA GLN A 54 7.50 -1.85 -3.85
C GLN A 54 7.48 -3.39 -3.98
N ALA A 55 6.60 -3.91 -4.83
CA ALA A 55 6.46 -5.31 -5.20
C ALA A 55 7.79 -5.99 -5.59
N GLU A 56 8.69 -5.23 -6.20
CA GLU A 56 9.94 -5.70 -6.80
C GLU A 56 11.11 -5.62 -5.83
N ILE A 57 10.84 -5.22 -4.58
CA ILE A 57 11.81 -5.10 -3.51
C ILE A 57 11.50 -6.14 -2.44
N ASN A 58 12.26 -7.24 -2.47
CA ASN A 58 12.37 -8.12 -1.31
C ASN A 58 13.64 -7.71 -0.54
N SER A 59 13.47 -7.12 0.64
CA SER A 59 14.59 -6.53 1.37
C SER A 59 14.33 -6.34 2.86
N ASP A 60 15.14 -7.00 3.68
CA ASP A 60 15.24 -6.78 5.11
C ASP A 60 15.50 -5.29 5.49
N THR A 61 16.24 -4.53 4.66
CA THR A 61 16.42 -3.08 4.91
C THR A 61 15.10 -2.28 4.79
N VAL A 62 14.26 -2.60 3.81
CA VAL A 62 12.96 -1.95 3.62
C VAL A 62 11.99 -2.40 4.71
N GLU A 63 11.99 -3.69 5.05
CA GLU A 63 11.23 -4.21 6.20
C GLU A 63 11.62 -3.51 7.51
N TRP A 64 12.91 -3.31 7.75
CA TRP A 64 13.42 -2.58 8.91
C TRP A 64 12.94 -1.12 8.91
N ILE A 65 13.01 -0.44 7.78
CA ILE A 65 12.49 0.94 7.64
C ILE A 65 11.00 0.99 8.00
N CYS A 66 10.19 0.07 7.45
CA CYS A 66 8.76 -0.04 7.75
C CYS A 66 8.50 -0.35 9.23
N ALA A 67 9.31 -1.24 9.83
CA ALA A 67 9.21 -1.62 11.24
C ALA A 67 9.48 -0.43 12.17
N ALA A 68 10.42 0.45 11.81
CA ALA A 68 10.79 1.61 12.63
C ALA A 68 9.62 2.59 12.88
N TYR A 69 8.61 2.62 12.03
CA TYR A 69 7.38 3.42 12.24
C TYR A 69 6.11 2.55 12.38
N ALA A 70 6.25 1.26 12.66
CA ALA A 70 5.13 0.32 12.69
C ALA A 70 4.07 0.65 13.75
N VAL A 71 4.43 1.22 14.91
CA VAL A 71 3.44 1.66 15.92
C VAL A 71 2.50 2.70 15.33
N TYR A 72 3.02 3.67 14.58
CA TYR A 72 2.20 4.64 13.85
C TYR A 72 1.29 3.95 12.83
N THR A 73 1.85 3.03 12.04
CA THR A 73 1.11 2.30 10.99
C THR A 73 -0.05 1.50 11.58
N GLN A 74 0.19 0.73 12.64
CA GLN A 74 -0.82 -0.06 13.34
C GLN A 74 -1.91 0.83 13.96
N TYR A 75 -1.50 1.88 14.68
CA TYR A 75 -2.43 2.82 15.32
C TYR A 75 -3.37 3.49 14.31
N ASN A 76 -2.88 3.80 13.10
CA ASN A 76 -3.68 4.41 12.04
C ASN A 76 -4.40 3.39 11.12
N HIS A 77 -4.38 2.10 11.46
CA HIS A 77 -4.98 1.03 10.66
C HIS A 77 -4.48 1.00 9.20
N LYS A 78 -3.20 1.32 9.02
CA LYS A 78 -2.50 1.26 7.74
C LYS A 78 -1.90 -0.15 7.52
N THR A 79 -1.48 -0.44 6.29
CA THR A 79 -0.88 -1.72 5.91
C THR A 79 0.57 -1.81 6.40
N LEU A 80 0.85 -2.80 7.27
CA LEU A 80 2.20 -3.05 7.80
C LEU A 80 3.15 -3.56 6.71
N GLY A 81 4.46 -3.28 6.85
CA GLY A 81 5.49 -3.73 5.91
C GLY A 81 5.54 -2.98 4.59
N VAL A 82 4.63 -2.01 4.36
CA VAL A 82 4.53 -1.24 3.12
C VAL A 82 4.97 0.21 3.36
N ILE A 83 5.76 0.78 2.45
CA ILE A 83 6.20 2.17 2.49
C ILE A 83 4.98 3.10 2.45
N GLY A 84 4.90 4.02 3.43
CA GLY A 84 3.76 4.91 3.62
C GLY A 84 2.49 4.24 4.18
N GLY A 85 2.47 2.90 4.23
CA GLY A 85 1.41 2.09 4.83
C GLY A 85 0.15 1.95 3.98
N LEU A 86 0.24 2.15 2.66
CA LEU A 86 -0.86 1.90 1.72
C LEU A 86 -0.35 1.12 0.51
N SER A 87 -1.13 0.14 0.06
CA SER A 87 -0.92 -0.50 -1.25
C SER A 87 -1.11 0.50 -2.39
N ASP A 88 -0.62 0.18 -3.59
CA ASP A 88 -0.73 1.09 -4.74
C ASP A 88 -2.20 1.34 -5.14
N GLN A 89 -3.09 0.36 -4.97
CA GLN A 89 -4.53 0.53 -5.16
C GLN A 89 -5.14 1.51 -4.12
N GLU A 90 -4.72 1.41 -2.86
CA GLU A 90 -5.18 2.31 -1.80
C GLU A 90 -4.62 3.73 -1.97
N LYS A 91 -3.39 3.85 -2.49
CA LYS A 91 -2.69 5.11 -2.78
C LYS A 91 -3.52 5.98 -3.71
N GLU A 92 -3.99 5.44 -4.84
CA GLU A 92 -4.75 6.20 -5.84
C GLU A 92 -5.99 6.86 -5.22
N SER A 93 -6.77 6.09 -4.45
CA SER A 93 -7.99 6.59 -3.79
C SER A 93 -7.74 7.52 -2.59
N SER A 94 -6.53 7.51 -2.02
CA SER A 94 -6.19 8.25 -0.80
C SER A 94 -5.30 9.47 -1.03
N GLN A 95 -4.78 9.66 -2.25
CA GLN A 95 -3.71 10.61 -2.53
C GLN A 95 -4.05 12.05 -2.13
N ASP A 96 -5.25 12.55 -2.46
CA ASP A 96 -5.65 13.92 -2.13
C ASP A 96 -5.70 14.16 -0.61
N ARG A 97 -6.15 13.17 0.15
CA ARG A 97 -6.17 13.23 1.61
C ARG A 97 -4.75 13.26 2.19
N ILE A 98 -3.82 12.53 1.58
CA ILE A 98 -2.41 12.52 2.01
C ILE A 98 -1.77 13.89 1.72
N LYS A 99 -2.00 14.45 0.53
CA LYS A 99 -1.55 15.81 0.18
C LYS A 99 -2.07 16.85 1.17
N LEU A 100 -3.35 16.76 1.56
CA LEU A 100 -3.93 17.64 2.58
C LEU A 100 -3.24 17.47 3.94
N THR A 101 -3.01 16.22 4.38
CA THR A 101 -2.33 15.91 5.65
C THR A 101 -0.91 16.45 5.68
N LEU A 102 -0.16 16.30 4.58
CA LEU A 102 1.19 16.84 4.43
C LEU A 102 1.20 18.37 4.47
N SER A 103 0.27 19.02 3.77
CA SER A 103 0.14 20.48 3.77
C SER A 103 -0.21 21.02 5.15
N GLU A 104 -1.24 20.49 5.81
CA GLU A 104 -1.75 21.02 7.09
C GLU A 104 -0.88 20.64 8.28
N GLY A 105 -0.31 19.42 8.28
CA GLY A 105 0.50 18.91 9.37
C GLY A 105 1.97 19.32 9.29
N TRP A 106 2.53 19.36 8.08
CA TRP A 106 3.97 19.52 7.86
C TRP A 106 4.34 20.76 7.03
N GLY A 107 3.37 21.40 6.38
CA GLY A 107 3.63 22.49 5.44
C GLY A 107 4.27 22.03 4.13
N ILE A 108 4.18 20.74 3.80
CA ILE A 108 4.73 20.17 2.56
C ILE A 108 3.65 20.24 1.47
N ASN A 109 3.81 21.14 0.51
CA ASN A 109 2.89 21.35 -0.61
C ASN A 109 3.39 20.74 -1.92
N GLY A 110 4.63 20.24 -1.92
CA GLY A 110 5.24 19.60 -3.08
C GLY A 110 6.67 19.17 -2.80
N ARG A 111 7.33 18.68 -3.85
CA ARG A 111 8.72 18.19 -3.83
C ARG A 111 9.72 19.16 -3.19
N ASP A 112 9.61 20.45 -3.53
CA ASP A 112 10.57 21.47 -3.12
C ASP A 112 10.61 21.66 -1.59
N ASP A 113 9.52 21.35 -0.89
CA ASP A 113 9.42 21.49 0.57
C ASP A 113 10.01 20.28 1.33
N VAL A 114 10.10 19.11 0.66
CA VAL A 114 10.39 17.81 1.32
C VAL A 114 11.73 17.85 2.04
N THR A 115 12.79 18.25 1.35
CA THR A 115 14.16 18.22 1.90
C THR A 115 14.30 19.18 3.09
N GLU A 116 13.75 20.39 3.00
CA GLU A 116 13.82 21.36 4.09
C GLU A 116 13.09 20.85 5.34
N VAL A 117 11.85 20.37 5.18
CA VAL A 117 11.02 19.93 6.30
C VAL A 117 11.60 18.69 6.98
N ILE A 118 12.07 17.71 6.21
CA ILE A 118 12.72 16.51 6.76
C ILE A 118 14.00 16.91 7.50
N ASN A 119 14.89 17.71 6.92
CA ASN A 119 16.11 18.15 7.61
C ASN A 119 15.82 18.95 8.89
N LYS A 120 14.77 19.77 8.89
CA LYS A 120 14.33 20.48 10.10
C LYS A 120 13.87 19.52 11.20
N LEU A 121 13.15 18.46 10.84
CA LEU A 121 12.76 17.40 11.78
C LEU A 121 13.98 16.66 12.33
N LEU A 122 14.95 16.30 11.48
CA LEU A 122 16.18 15.60 11.89
C LEU A 122 17.08 16.45 12.80
N ILE A 123 17.18 17.75 12.55
CA ILE A 123 18.07 18.67 13.30
C ILE A 123 17.41 19.21 14.57
N LYS A 124 16.16 19.67 14.46
CA LYS A 124 15.47 20.42 15.52
C LYS A 124 14.40 19.60 16.22
N GLY A 125 13.53 18.94 15.45
CA GLY A 125 12.48 18.04 15.93
C GLY A 125 11.77 18.50 17.21
N HIS A 126 11.22 17.55 17.97
CA HIS A 126 10.81 17.82 19.36
C HIS A 126 11.94 17.56 20.36
N ARG A 127 13.05 16.95 19.93
CA ARG A 127 14.31 16.89 20.69
C ARG A 127 14.78 18.25 21.21
N GLU A 128 14.61 19.33 20.46
CA GLU A 128 15.05 20.66 20.92
C GLU A 128 14.28 21.09 22.18
N THR A 129 12.96 20.88 22.21
CA THR A 129 12.12 21.18 23.37
C THR A 129 12.46 20.24 24.53
N TYR A 130 12.64 18.95 24.27
CA TYR A 130 13.06 17.97 25.25
C TYR A 130 14.38 18.35 25.94
N LEU A 131 15.43 18.66 25.17
CA LEU A 131 16.73 19.05 25.73
C LEU A 131 16.65 20.36 26.52
N LYS A 132 15.77 21.29 26.15
CA LYS A 132 15.48 22.49 26.97
C LYS A 132 14.83 22.11 28.31
N THR A 133 13.92 21.14 28.31
CA THR A 133 13.28 20.62 29.54
C THR A 133 14.28 19.88 30.42
N VAL A 134 15.10 18.99 29.86
CA VAL A 134 16.20 18.30 30.57
C VAL A 134 17.15 19.31 31.22
N LYS A 135 17.58 20.36 30.50
CA LYS A 135 18.43 21.43 31.08
C LYS A 135 17.76 22.18 32.24
N LYS A 136 16.44 22.26 32.29
CA LYS A 136 15.73 22.84 33.45
C LYS A 136 15.77 21.89 34.64
N LEU A 137 15.56 20.59 34.41
CA LEU A 137 15.68 19.55 35.44
C LEU A 137 17.11 19.50 36.01
N GLU A 138 18.13 19.57 35.15
CA GLU A 138 19.54 19.62 35.52
C GLU A 138 19.85 20.82 36.43
N LYS A 139 19.44 22.03 36.03
CA LYS A 139 19.66 23.25 36.83
C LYS A 139 19.00 23.22 38.20
N LYS A 140 17.91 22.46 38.34
CA LYS A 140 17.22 22.24 39.62
C LYS A 140 17.84 21.11 40.43
N GLY A 141 18.85 20.41 39.89
CA GLY A 141 19.51 19.28 40.54
C GLY A 141 18.63 18.04 40.63
N LEU A 142 17.68 17.86 39.69
CA LEU A 142 16.65 16.83 39.78
C LEU A 142 16.99 15.55 39.00
N LEU A 143 17.90 15.59 38.03
CA LEU A 143 18.18 14.46 37.14
C LEU A 143 18.77 13.21 37.83
N GLU A 144 19.36 13.37 39.00
CA GLU A 144 19.95 12.27 39.78
C GLU A 144 18.95 11.64 40.77
N LEU A 145 17.75 12.19 40.87
CA LEU A 145 16.68 11.68 41.74
C LEU A 145 15.88 10.60 41.01
N SER A 146 15.07 9.84 41.75
CA SER A 146 14.01 9.07 41.10
C SER A 146 12.97 10.03 40.49
N THR A 147 12.26 9.60 39.43
CA THR A 147 11.20 10.43 38.81
C THR A 147 10.17 10.89 39.84
N GLU A 148 9.72 9.99 40.73
CA GLU A 148 8.77 10.33 41.80
C GLU A 148 9.29 11.47 42.69
N GLU A 149 10.54 11.38 43.16
CA GLU A 149 11.16 12.42 43.99
C GLU A 149 11.36 13.73 43.22
N ALA A 150 11.83 13.66 41.97
CA ALA A 150 11.99 14.82 41.11
C ALA A 150 10.65 15.55 40.92
N MET A 151 9.56 14.82 40.66
CA MET A 151 8.23 15.39 40.40
C MET A 151 7.62 16.08 41.63
N THR A 152 8.00 15.73 42.86
CA THR A 152 7.58 16.48 44.07
C THR A 152 8.03 17.95 44.08
N ASN A 153 8.96 18.33 43.20
CA ASN A 153 9.45 19.71 43.04
C ASN A 153 8.62 20.54 42.04
N PHE A 154 7.57 19.94 41.48
CA PHE A 154 6.62 20.57 40.57
C PHE A 154 5.19 20.46 41.15
N SER A 155 4.33 21.38 40.76
CA SER A 155 2.90 21.30 41.10
C SER A 155 2.23 20.29 40.16
N GLU A 156 1.39 19.39 40.67
CA GLU A 156 0.60 18.49 39.80
C GLU A 156 -0.34 19.26 38.86
N ASP A 157 -0.76 20.47 39.27
CA ASP A 157 -1.54 21.40 38.44
C ASP A 157 -0.68 22.21 37.43
N ASP A 158 0.64 22.01 37.37
CA ASP A 158 1.49 22.67 36.37
C ASP A 158 1.14 22.12 34.98
N GLU A 159 0.83 23.03 34.05
CA GLU A 159 0.47 22.65 32.68
C GLU A 159 1.57 21.85 31.98
N GLU A 160 2.83 21.93 32.40
CA GLU A 160 3.95 21.16 31.82
C GLU A 160 4.37 19.96 32.70
N PHE A 161 3.59 19.62 33.74
CA PHE A 161 3.94 18.54 34.68
C PHE A 161 4.24 17.22 33.96
N ALA A 162 3.36 16.81 33.04
CA ALA A 162 3.53 15.60 32.24
C ALA A 162 4.84 15.64 31.43
N ARG A 163 5.14 16.76 30.76
CA ARG A 163 6.42 16.94 30.06
C ARG A 163 7.64 16.85 30.96
N TYR A 164 7.60 17.36 32.19
CA TYR A 164 8.72 17.20 33.12
C TYR A 164 8.90 15.74 33.54
N GLN A 165 7.80 15.03 33.78
CA GLN A 165 7.81 13.62 34.12
C GLN A 165 8.39 12.78 32.97
N ASP A 166 7.82 12.87 31.78
CA ASP A 166 8.27 12.14 30.60
C ASP A 166 9.72 12.46 30.25
N ALA A 167 10.11 13.74 30.35
CA ALA A 167 11.49 14.13 30.07
C ALA A 167 12.48 13.50 31.05
N HIS A 168 12.10 13.41 32.33
CA HIS A 168 12.91 12.80 33.36
C HIS A 168 13.04 11.28 33.16
N GLU A 169 11.92 10.59 32.89
CA GLU A 169 11.89 9.15 32.62
C GLU A 169 12.72 8.80 31.39
N MET A 170 12.50 9.50 30.27
CA MET A 170 13.29 9.30 29.04
C MET A 170 14.77 9.61 29.24
N TYR A 171 15.13 10.67 29.96
CA TYR A 171 16.53 11.02 30.18
C TYR A 171 17.25 9.96 31.03
N THR A 172 16.57 9.42 32.03
CA THR A 172 17.12 8.35 32.89
C THR A 172 17.46 7.10 32.09
N GLN A 173 16.65 6.78 31.06
CA GLN A 173 16.81 5.57 30.25
C GLN A 173 17.73 5.79 29.04
N TYR A 174 17.54 6.89 28.31
CA TYR A 174 18.10 7.12 26.97
C TYR A 174 18.95 8.40 26.86
N GLY A 175 19.10 9.15 27.95
CA GLY A 175 19.86 10.40 27.98
C GLY A 175 19.36 11.41 26.96
N GLU A 176 20.28 12.14 26.33
CA GLU A 176 19.92 13.16 25.32
C GLU A 176 19.20 12.58 24.07
N HIS A 177 19.25 11.26 23.87
CA HIS A 177 18.64 10.56 22.73
C HIS A 177 17.19 10.12 22.97
N GLY A 178 16.58 10.46 24.11
CA GLY A 178 15.23 10.01 24.46
C GLY A 178 14.14 10.32 23.43
N MET A 179 14.33 11.37 22.60
CA MET A 179 13.39 11.75 21.53
C MET A 179 13.77 11.21 20.14
N ASP A 180 14.88 10.48 20.01
CA ASP A 180 15.38 10.03 18.70
C ASP A 180 14.40 9.06 18.03
N GLY A 181 13.75 8.16 18.78
CA GLY A 181 12.72 7.26 18.27
C GLY A 181 11.52 8.02 17.71
N TRP A 182 10.98 8.98 18.47
CA TRP A 182 9.84 9.78 18.01
C TRP A 182 10.13 10.65 16.78
N ASP A 183 11.26 11.36 16.77
CA ASP A 183 11.57 12.29 15.68
C ASP A 183 11.98 11.54 14.39
N TYR A 184 12.82 10.51 14.48
CA TYR A 184 13.29 9.79 13.29
C TYR A 184 12.26 8.82 12.73
N SER A 185 11.48 8.12 13.56
CA SER A 185 10.37 7.27 13.04
C SER A 185 9.33 8.11 12.31
N ARG A 186 9.03 9.33 12.80
CA ARG A 186 8.18 10.26 12.05
C ARG A 186 8.81 10.75 10.76
N ALA A 187 10.12 10.98 10.72
CA ALA A 187 10.80 11.37 9.48
C ALA A 187 10.64 10.29 8.40
N LEU A 188 10.81 9.01 8.76
CA LEU A 188 10.57 7.87 7.87
C LEU A 188 9.10 7.80 7.41
N GLN A 189 8.17 7.99 8.35
CA GLN A 189 6.74 8.00 8.07
C GLN A 189 6.34 9.13 7.10
N VAL A 190 6.86 10.35 7.30
CA VAL A 190 6.60 11.51 6.43
C VAL A 190 7.18 11.31 5.04
N LEU A 191 8.38 10.71 4.92
CA LEU A 191 8.93 10.33 3.61
C LEU A 191 8.01 9.34 2.88
N GLY A 192 7.47 8.34 3.60
CA GLY A 192 6.47 7.42 3.06
C GLY A 192 5.20 8.13 2.59
N ASP A 193 4.68 9.10 3.35
CA ASP A 193 3.53 9.91 2.92
C ASP A 193 3.87 10.79 1.69
N CYS A 194 5.07 11.36 1.62
CA CYS A 194 5.54 12.12 0.44
C CYS A 194 5.63 11.25 -0.82
N TYR A 195 6.03 9.98 -0.67
CA TYR A 195 5.99 8.99 -1.75
C TYR A 195 4.54 8.71 -2.20
N LEU A 196 3.62 8.52 -1.26
CA LEU A 196 2.21 8.29 -1.58
C LEU A 196 1.54 9.52 -2.24
N ALA A 197 2.06 10.72 -1.98
CA ALA A 197 1.61 11.98 -2.58
C ALA A 197 2.23 12.30 -3.97
N ASP A 198 3.13 11.45 -4.48
CA ASP A 198 3.94 11.67 -5.69
C ASP A 198 4.83 12.93 -5.64
N TYR A 199 5.22 13.38 -4.44
CA TYR A 199 6.21 14.46 -4.29
C TYR A 199 7.64 13.95 -4.47
N ILE A 200 7.85 12.68 -4.13
CA ILE A 200 9.08 11.93 -4.36
C ILE A 200 8.71 10.55 -4.91
N ASN A 201 9.62 9.92 -5.65
CA ASN A 201 9.43 8.56 -6.12
C ASN A 201 9.86 7.53 -5.04
N LEU A 202 9.66 6.22 -5.31
CA LEU A 202 10.02 5.17 -4.37
C LEU A 202 11.53 5.09 -4.08
N GLU A 203 12.37 5.15 -5.12
CA GLU A 203 13.84 5.13 -4.97
C GLU A 203 14.33 6.30 -4.11
N GLU A 204 13.84 7.52 -4.37
CA GLU A 204 14.15 8.72 -3.59
C GLU A 204 13.69 8.57 -2.14
N CYS A 205 12.49 8.05 -1.90
CA CYS A 205 11.99 7.78 -0.55
C CYS A 205 12.93 6.85 0.22
N LEU A 206 13.38 5.77 -0.41
CA LEU A 206 14.27 4.78 0.20
C LEU A 206 15.69 5.35 0.40
N ASP A 207 16.20 6.10 -0.56
CA ASP A 207 17.52 6.76 -0.50
C ASP A 207 17.58 7.79 0.63
N LEU A 208 16.52 8.59 0.82
CA LEU A 208 16.41 9.54 1.93
C LEU A 208 16.18 8.82 3.27
N SER A 209 15.47 7.69 3.27
CA SER A 209 15.18 6.91 4.48
C SER A 209 16.41 6.17 5.02
N LEU A 210 17.28 5.66 4.15
CA LEU A 210 18.43 4.84 4.54
C LEU A 210 19.36 5.49 5.59
N PRO A 211 19.84 6.75 5.43
CA PRO A 211 20.68 7.39 6.44
C PRO A 211 19.92 7.62 7.75
N ILE A 212 18.63 7.98 7.69
CA ILE A 212 17.78 8.17 8.88
C ILE A 212 17.64 6.84 9.64
N ALA A 213 17.38 5.74 8.93
CA ALA A 213 17.27 4.42 9.50
C ALA A 213 18.57 3.98 10.18
N LYS A 214 19.73 4.20 9.54
CA LYS A 214 21.05 3.93 10.15
C LYS A 214 21.27 4.74 11.43
N LYS A 215 20.91 6.03 11.40
CA LYS A 215 21.03 6.89 12.57
C LYS A 215 20.15 6.40 13.71
N LEU A 216 18.89 6.07 13.41
CA LEU A 216 17.93 5.55 14.36
C LEU A 216 18.36 4.18 14.94
N GLN A 217 18.83 3.25 14.10
CA GLN A 217 19.36 1.96 14.52
C GLN A 217 20.56 2.10 15.48
N SER A 218 21.40 3.12 15.26
CA SER A 218 22.57 3.37 16.11
C SER A 218 22.23 4.00 17.47
N ALA A 219 21.01 4.53 17.64
CA ALA A 219 20.59 5.23 18.84
C ALA A 219 20.03 4.30 19.93
N PHE A 220 19.59 3.09 19.56
CA PHE A 220 19.02 2.10 20.47
C PHE A 220 19.63 0.72 20.23
N THR A 221 19.27 -0.26 21.06
CA THR A 221 19.80 -1.63 20.98
C THR A 221 18.74 -2.68 20.65
N SER A 222 17.46 -2.31 20.64
CA SER A 222 16.35 -3.21 20.35
C SER A 222 15.11 -2.48 19.81
N TRP A 223 14.16 -3.24 19.26
CA TRP A 223 12.84 -2.73 18.86
C TRP A 223 12.04 -2.17 20.03
N GLU A 224 12.19 -2.76 21.22
CA GLU A 224 11.51 -2.33 22.44
C GLU A 224 11.96 -0.93 22.85
N GLU A 225 13.27 -0.68 22.92
CA GLU A 225 13.81 0.65 23.26
C GLU A 225 13.41 1.73 22.25
N LEU A 226 13.42 1.39 20.96
CA LEU A 226 12.98 2.30 19.89
C LEU A 226 11.48 2.62 20.04
N ALA A 227 10.64 1.59 20.24
CA ALA A 227 9.20 1.75 20.40
C ALA A 227 8.86 2.56 21.66
N ASP A 228 9.57 2.34 22.77
CA ASP A 228 9.44 3.12 24.00
C ASP A 228 9.79 4.59 23.75
N SER A 229 10.94 4.88 23.12
CA SER A 229 11.31 6.25 22.76
C SER A 229 10.28 6.93 21.85
N TYR A 230 9.66 6.17 20.93
CA TYR A 230 8.56 6.69 20.11
C TYR A 230 7.31 7.02 20.95
N ILE A 231 6.90 6.12 21.86
CA ILE A 231 5.69 6.29 22.69
C ILE A 231 5.87 7.43 23.69
N TYR A 232 6.98 7.45 24.44
CA TYR A 232 7.28 8.52 25.38
C TYR A 232 7.48 9.86 24.67
N GLY A 233 8.11 9.86 23.49
CA GLY A 233 8.27 11.09 22.72
C GLY A 233 6.94 11.66 22.19
N TYR A 234 5.97 10.79 21.87
CA TYR A 234 4.59 11.22 21.59
C TYR A 234 3.94 11.85 22.83
N ALA A 235 4.01 11.17 23.98
CA ALA A 235 3.42 11.66 25.24
C ALA A 235 4.01 13.02 25.62
N PHE A 236 5.33 13.16 25.57
CA PHE A 236 6.04 14.42 25.81
C PHE A 236 5.58 15.54 24.86
N TRP A 237 5.45 15.23 23.57
CA TRP A 237 4.99 16.20 22.58
C TRP A 237 3.57 16.70 22.88
N GLN A 238 2.64 15.77 23.14
CA GLN A 238 1.25 16.10 23.47
C GLN A 238 1.07 16.63 24.89
N ASN A 239 2.11 16.55 25.74
CA ASN A 239 2.01 16.80 27.18
C ASN A 239 0.94 15.90 27.82
N GLU A 240 0.99 14.62 27.45
CA GLU A 240 0.18 13.52 27.97
C GLU A 240 1.02 12.66 28.91
N THR A 241 0.36 11.79 29.66
CA THR A 241 0.99 10.71 30.44
C THR A 241 0.69 9.36 29.81
N ALA A 242 1.35 8.29 30.28
CA ALA A 242 1.01 6.92 29.90
C ALA A 242 -0.45 6.53 30.21
N ASP A 243 -1.16 7.31 31.03
CA ASP A 243 -2.55 7.08 31.37
C ASP A 243 -3.56 7.72 30.40
N ASP A 244 -3.12 8.64 29.55
CA ASP A 244 -3.96 9.29 28.58
C ASP A 244 -4.34 8.35 27.43
N VAL A 245 -5.54 8.57 26.89
CA VAL A 245 -6.20 7.62 25.99
C VAL A 245 -5.37 7.39 24.72
N GLU A 246 -4.82 8.45 24.13
CA GLU A 246 -4.08 8.36 22.87
C GLU A 246 -2.70 7.72 23.02
N THR A 247 -2.04 7.97 24.15
CA THR A 247 -0.81 7.29 24.53
C THR A 247 -1.07 5.81 24.82
N LYS A 248 -2.15 5.48 25.54
CA LYS A 248 -2.58 4.08 25.78
C LYS A 248 -2.84 3.30 24.50
N PHE A 249 -3.47 3.93 23.50
CA PHE A 249 -3.70 3.27 22.22
C PHE A 249 -2.42 2.97 21.45
N ARG A 250 -1.38 3.82 21.56
CA ARG A 250 -0.06 3.52 20.98
C ARG A 250 0.67 2.39 21.71
N ILE A 251 0.60 2.37 23.05
CA ILE A 251 1.10 1.24 23.86
C ILE A 251 0.40 -0.06 23.45
N GLN A 252 -0.93 -0.02 23.29
CA GLN A 252 -1.70 -1.17 22.84
C GLN A 252 -1.30 -1.59 21.41
N ALA A 253 -1.14 -0.64 20.49
CA ALA A 253 -0.69 -0.94 19.12
C ALA A 253 0.67 -1.64 19.11
N TYR A 254 1.63 -1.20 19.94
CA TYR A 254 2.91 -1.89 20.10
C TYR A 254 2.74 -3.30 20.65
N ALA A 255 1.96 -3.48 21.71
CA ALA A 255 1.71 -4.80 22.30
C ALA A 255 1.06 -5.78 21.30
N GLU A 256 0.12 -5.30 20.48
CA GLU A 256 -0.49 -6.09 19.41
C GLU A 256 0.52 -6.49 18.33
N LEU A 257 1.45 -5.60 17.98
CA LEU A 257 2.51 -5.89 17.01
C LEU A 257 3.48 -6.95 17.56
N VAL A 258 3.82 -6.94 18.85
CA VAL A 258 4.73 -7.93 19.45
C VAL A 258 4.12 -9.33 19.46
N GLU A 259 2.82 -9.45 19.70
CA GLU A 259 2.11 -10.74 19.74
C GLU A 259 1.69 -11.26 18.35
N MET A 260 1.90 -10.46 17.30
CA MET A 260 1.52 -10.80 15.92
C MET A 260 2.44 -11.88 15.33
N GLU A 261 1.86 -12.94 14.75
CA GLU A 261 2.61 -14.05 14.14
C GLU A 261 3.56 -13.59 13.02
N ASN A 262 3.10 -12.65 12.19
CA ASN A 262 3.89 -12.02 11.12
C ASN A 262 4.20 -10.56 11.48
N SER A 263 4.76 -10.33 12.66
CA SER A 263 5.09 -9.00 13.15
C SER A 263 6.15 -8.31 12.27
N PRO A 264 6.04 -6.99 12.02
CA PRO A 264 7.14 -6.22 11.42
C PRO A 264 8.42 -6.25 12.28
N TYR A 265 8.32 -6.53 13.58
CA TYR A 265 9.49 -6.67 14.46
C TYR A 265 10.19 -8.03 14.35
N SER A 266 9.75 -8.90 13.44
CA SER A 266 10.43 -10.17 13.15
C SER A 266 11.76 -9.97 12.42
N VAL A 267 11.94 -8.85 11.71
CA VAL A 267 13.23 -8.47 11.13
C VAL A 267 14.20 -8.13 12.26
N ALA A 268 15.43 -8.65 12.19
CA ALA A 268 16.40 -8.48 13.26
C ALA A 268 16.74 -6.99 13.46
N TYR A 269 16.78 -6.52 14.71
CA TYR A 269 17.05 -5.10 14.98
C TYR A 269 18.41 -4.66 14.43
N ASP A 270 19.43 -5.52 14.50
CA ASP A 270 20.79 -5.31 14.01
C ASP A 270 20.98 -5.65 12.52
N THR A 271 19.88 -5.74 11.75
CA THR A 271 19.91 -5.92 10.30
C THR A 271 20.86 -4.93 9.64
N LYS A 272 21.75 -5.43 8.78
CA LYS A 272 22.69 -4.58 8.06
C LYS A 272 21.93 -3.70 7.06
N LEU A 273 21.80 -2.40 7.37
CA LEU A 273 21.09 -1.45 6.52
C LEU A 273 21.96 -1.03 5.33
N GLU A 274 21.54 -1.41 4.12
CA GLU A 274 22.23 -1.08 2.87
C GLU A 274 21.25 -0.83 1.71
N ASN A 275 21.72 -0.24 0.62
CA ASN A 275 20.87 -0.03 -0.55
C ASN A 275 20.64 -1.39 -1.25
N THR A 276 19.49 -1.99 -0.96
CA THR A 276 19.01 -3.26 -1.50
C THR A 276 18.12 -3.08 -2.75
N TRP A 277 17.69 -1.84 -3.03
CA TRP A 277 16.85 -1.49 -4.19
C TRP A 277 17.65 -1.11 -5.44
N LYS A 278 18.97 -0.95 -5.36
CA LYS A 278 19.86 -0.65 -6.49
C LYS A 278 19.71 -1.59 -7.70
N ASP A 279 19.29 -2.83 -7.46
CA ASP A 279 19.08 -3.85 -8.49
C ASP A 279 17.58 -4.01 -8.83
N GLY A 280 16.73 -3.06 -8.43
CA GLY A 280 15.28 -3.09 -8.61
C GLY A 280 14.86 -3.21 -10.07
N GLU A 281 15.50 -2.45 -10.97
CA GLU A 281 15.30 -2.60 -12.44
C GLU A 281 15.61 -4.01 -12.91
N LYS A 282 16.74 -4.57 -12.49
CA LYS A 282 17.14 -5.93 -12.85
C LYS A 282 16.12 -6.95 -12.33
N ARG A 283 15.61 -6.77 -11.11
CA ARG A 283 14.58 -7.65 -10.53
C ARG A 283 13.24 -7.52 -11.27
N LYS A 284 12.86 -6.33 -11.71
CA LYS A 284 11.72 -6.10 -12.59
C LYS A 284 11.85 -6.88 -13.90
N GLU A 285 13.00 -6.78 -14.55
CA GLU A 285 13.29 -7.55 -15.78
C GLU A 285 13.26 -9.07 -15.53
N GLU A 286 13.88 -9.55 -14.45
CA GLU A 286 13.87 -10.96 -14.05
C GLU A 286 12.45 -11.47 -13.77
N ARG A 287 11.61 -10.65 -13.10
CA ARG A 287 10.21 -10.97 -12.84
C ARG A 287 9.42 -11.06 -14.14
N LYS A 288 9.55 -10.07 -15.04
CA LYS A 288 8.91 -10.12 -16.36
C LYS A 288 9.35 -11.35 -17.15
N ALA A 289 10.64 -11.67 -17.15
CA ALA A 289 11.17 -12.84 -17.82
C ALA A 289 10.62 -14.15 -17.23
N TYR A 290 10.49 -14.23 -15.91
CA TYR A 290 9.89 -15.38 -15.23
C TYR A 290 8.39 -15.50 -15.52
N GLU A 291 7.64 -14.40 -15.44
CA GLU A 291 6.19 -14.38 -15.71
C GLU A 291 5.86 -14.80 -17.15
N MET A 292 6.75 -14.49 -18.09
CA MET A 292 6.62 -14.84 -19.50
C MET A 292 7.35 -16.14 -19.88
N SER A 293 7.74 -16.96 -18.89
CA SER A 293 8.44 -18.22 -19.11
C SER A 293 7.49 -19.37 -19.49
N ASP A 294 8.03 -20.42 -20.11
CA ASP A 294 7.29 -21.64 -20.49
C ASP A 294 6.02 -21.45 -21.35
N GLY A 295 5.92 -20.31 -22.05
CA GLY A 295 4.77 -19.94 -22.89
C GLY A 295 3.58 -19.38 -22.10
N TYR A 296 3.73 -19.14 -20.79
CA TYR A 296 2.71 -18.46 -20.01
C TYR A 296 2.76 -16.95 -20.22
N VAL A 297 1.58 -16.33 -20.12
CA VAL A 297 1.39 -14.89 -20.22
C VAL A 297 0.63 -14.43 -18.98
N PRO A 298 1.11 -13.41 -18.26
CA PRO A 298 0.45 -12.91 -17.06
C PRO A 298 -0.80 -12.07 -17.37
N ILE A 299 -1.92 -12.44 -16.76
CA ILE A 299 -3.14 -11.66 -16.61
C ILE A 299 -3.05 -10.98 -15.24
N ARG A 300 -2.61 -9.72 -15.23
CA ARG A 300 -2.27 -8.98 -14.00
C ARG A 300 -3.52 -8.50 -13.27
N CYS A 301 -3.52 -8.70 -11.95
CA CYS A 301 -4.45 -8.07 -11.02
C CYS A 301 -3.82 -6.79 -10.42
N THR A 302 -2.53 -6.85 -10.09
CA THR A 302 -1.72 -5.76 -9.55
C THR A 302 -0.26 -5.87 -10.03
N ASP A 303 0.57 -4.87 -9.69
CA ASP A 303 1.99 -5.02 -9.28
C ASP A 303 2.45 -6.45 -9.02
N THR A 304 2.02 -6.99 -7.89
CA THR A 304 2.53 -8.23 -7.29
C THR A 304 1.77 -9.48 -7.69
N GLU A 305 0.55 -9.35 -8.19
CA GLU A 305 -0.40 -10.45 -8.28
C GLU A 305 -0.90 -10.62 -9.71
N SER A 306 -0.79 -11.84 -10.24
CA SER A 306 -1.27 -12.18 -11.58
C SER A 306 -1.73 -13.62 -11.62
N VAL A 307 -2.75 -13.88 -12.45
CA VAL A 307 -3.05 -15.23 -12.92
C VAL A 307 -2.35 -15.39 -14.26
N GLN A 308 -1.65 -16.48 -14.50
CA GLN A 308 -0.96 -16.72 -15.77
C GLN A 308 -1.76 -17.68 -16.63
N VAL A 309 -1.88 -17.39 -17.92
CA VAL A 309 -2.54 -18.25 -18.92
C VAL A 309 -1.54 -18.70 -19.97
N ARG A 310 -1.64 -19.95 -20.41
CA ARG A 310 -0.94 -20.45 -21.59
C ARG A 310 -1.94 -20.91 -22.63
N LEU A 311 -1.82 -20.39 -23.83
CA LEU A 311 -2.65 -20.78 -24.97
C LEU A 311 -1.82 -21.57 -26.00
N PRO A 312 -2.48 -22.38 -26.86
CA PRO A 312 -1.82 -23.01 -28.01
C PRO A 312 -1.10 -22.00 -28.91
N GLU A 313 -0.07 -22.44 -29.65
CA GLU A 313 0.82 -21.56 -30.43
C GLU A 313 0.10 -20.74 -31.52
N GLU A 314 -1.06 -21.19 -31.99
CA GLU A 314 -1.88 -20.44 -32.95
C GLU A 314 -2.54 -19.18 -32.35
N TYR A 315 -2.56 -19.03 -31.02
CA TYR A 315 -2.98 -17.83 -30.32
C TYR A 315 -1.76 -16.94 -30.10
N VAL A 316 -1.65 -15.87 -30.88
CA VAL A 316 -0.56 -14.92 -30.82
C VAL A 316 -0.84 -13.90 -29.73
N PHE A 317 0.02 -13.84 -28.71
CA PHE A 317 -0.04 -12.81 -27.67
C PHE A 317 0.34 -11.44 -28.26
N ASP A 318 -0.51 -10.45 -28.06
CA ASP A 318 -0.25 -9.07 -28.47
C ASP A 318 0.69 -8.39 -27.46
N LYS A 319 1.97 -8.31 -27.82
CA LYS A 319 3.02 -7.74 -26.99
C LYS A 319 3.18 -6.23 -27.16
N GLU A 320 2.78 -5.69 -28.32
CA GLU A 320 3.04 -4.28 -28.65
C GLU A 320 2.09 -3.36 -27.89
N ASP A 321 0.86 -3.80 -27.66
CA ASP A 321 -0.17 -3.08 -26.90
C ASP A 321 -0.28 -3.54 -25.43
N TYR A 322 0.72 -4.26 -24.91
CA TYR A 322 0.73 -4.74 -23.53
C TYR A 322 1.34 -3.73 -22.57
N GLU A 323 0.47 -2.99 -21.87
CA GLU A 323 0.82 -2.27 -20.65
C GLU A 323 0.54 -3.14 -19.42
N GLU A 324 1.28 -2.92 -18.31
CA GLU A 324 1.23 -3.78 -17.11
C GLU A 324 -0.15 -3.86 -16.43
N TYR A 325 -1.13 -3.06 -16.86
CA TYR A 325 -2.47 -2.94 -16.29
C TYR A 325 -3.62 -2.97 -17.30
N GLU A 326 -3.32 -3.18 -18.58
CA GLU A 326 -4.35 -3.39 -19.59
C GLU A 326 -4.73 -4.88 -19.69
N ASN A 327 -5.84 -5.14 -20.40
CA ASN A 327 -6.26 -6.51 -20.69
C ASN A 327 -5.16 -7.29 -21.43
N THR A 328 -4.99 -8.56 -21.06
CA THR A 328 -4.09 -9.47 -21.75
C THR A 328 -4.75 -9.95 -23.04
N LYS A 329 -4.26 -9.49 -24.19
CA LYS A 329 -4.89 -9.70 -25.50
C LYS A 329 -4.17 -10.77 -26.31
N PHE A 330 -4.95 -11.63 -26.96
CA PHE A 330 -4.46 -12.60 -27.94
C PHE A 330 -5.25 -12.49 -29.24
N THR A 331 -4.64 -12.93 -30.32
CA THR A 331 -5.25 -13.00 -31.64
C THR A 331 -4.99 -14.38 -32.24
N LYS A 332 -6.03 -15.03 -32.78
CA LYS A 332 -5.90 -16.28 -33.54
C LYS A 332 -6.21 -16.01 -35.02
N PRO A 333 -5.20 -15.97 -35.90
CA PRO A 333 -5.39 -15.77 -37.33
C PRO A 333 -6.21 -16.90 -37.94
N CYS A 334 -7.24 -16.56 -38.73
CA CYS A 334 -8.18 -17.54 -39.28
C CYS A 334 -8.25 -17.54 -40.83
N GLY A 335 -7.46 -16.71 -41.52
CA GLY A 335 -7.47 -16.62 -42.98
C GLY A 335 -6.85 -15.32 -43.50
N ASP A 336 -7.24 -14.89 -44.71
CA ASP A 336 -6.75 -13.67 -45.37
C ASP A 336 -7.24 -12.40 -44.65
N GLY A 337 -6.61 -12.06 -43.53
CA GLY A 337 -6.81 -10.80 -42.79
C GLY A 337 -7.80 -10.88 -41.62
N ASP A 338 -8.54 -11.97 -41.48
CA ASP A 338 -9.50 -12.16 -40.38
C ASP A 338 -8.85 -12.84 -39.17
N SER A 339 -9.26 -12.41 -37.98
CA SER A 339 -8.75 -12.95 -36.72
C SER A 339 -9.81 -12.98 -35.62
N ILE A 340 -9.71 -14.01 -34.77
CA ILE A 340 -10.46 -14.07 -33.52
C ILE A 340 -9.66 -13.30 -32.47
N TYR A 341 -10.33 -12.43 -31.73
CA TYR A 341 -9.75 -11.64 -30.64
C TYR A 341 -10.13 -12.23 -29.30
N ILE A 342 -9.17 -12.30 -28.39
CA ILE A 342 -9.35 -12.80 -27.03
C ILE A 342 -8.75 -11.76 -26.09
N SER A 343 -9.45 -11.43 -25.02
CA SER A 343 -9.04 -10.42 -24.05
C SER A 343 -9.33 -10.94 -22.65
N TYR A 344 -8.28 -11.14 -21.84
CA TYR A 344 -8.40 -11.52 -20.45
C TYR A 344 -8.23 -10.32 -19.52
N GLN A 345 -8.96 -10.36 -18.41
CA GLN A 345 -8.80 -9.46 -17.27
C GLN A 345 -8.86 -10.27 -15.99
N ALA A 346 -8.04 -9.95 -15.00
CA ALA A 346 -8.07 -10.58 -13.69
C ALA A 346 -8.23 -9.52 -12.60
N GLU A 347 -9.04 -9.83 -11.60
CA GLU A 347 -9.29 -8.97 -10.44
C GLU A 347 -9.34 -9.84 -9.16
N PHE A 348 -9.19 -9.26 -7.98
CA PHE A 348 -9.41 -10.02 -6.74
C PHE A 348 -10.89 -10.35 -6.55
N LEU A 349 -11.15 -11.54 -5.98
CA LEU A 349 -12.47 -11.92 -5.51
C LEU A 349 -12.83 -11.12 -4.26
N ASP A 350 -14.00 -10.49 -4.27
CA ASP A 350 -14.63 -9.93 -3.09
C ASP A 350 -16.17 -10.01 -3.19
N ASP A 351 -16.87 -9.54 -2.16
CA ASP A 351 -18.34 -9.55 -2.11
C ASP A 351 -18.99 -8.72 -3.25
N ARG A 352 -18.23 -7.81 -3.86
CA ARG A 352 -18.64 -6.92 -4.96
C ARG A 352 -18.03 -7.35 -6.30
N ASN A 353 -17.23 -8.41 -6.35
CA ASN A 353 -16.56 -8.86 -7.55
C ASN A 353 -16.38 -10.38 -7.53
N ASN A 354 -17.36 -11.09 -8.08
CA ASN A 354 -17.41 -12.55 -8.14
C ASN A 354 -18.24 -13.02 -9.34
N ALA A 355 -18.19 -14.31 -9.64
CA ALA A 355 -18.85 -14.87 -10.82
C ALA A 355 -20.39 -14.71 -10.78
N GLU A 356 -21.01 -14.78 -9.60
CA GLU A 356 -22.46 -14.57 -9.46
C GLU A 356 -22.87 -13.15 -9.84
N LEU A 357 -22.10 -12.15 -9.42
CA LEU A 357 -22.40 -10.77 -9.75
C LEU A 357 -22.17 -10.47 -11.24
N GLN A 358 -21.12 -11.03 -11.85
CA GLN A 358 -20.89 -10.88 -13.29
C GLN A 358 -22.04 -11.45 -14.13
N LYS A 359 -22.57 -12.62 -13.77
CA LYS A 359 -23.76 -13.19 -14.41
C LYS A 359 -24.98 -12.29 -14.33
N LYS A 360 -25.15 -11.59 -13.20
CA LYS A 360 -26.21 -10.60 -13.03
C LYS A 360 -26.01 -9.41 -13.97
N TYR A 361 -24.80 -8.87 -14.06
CA TYR A 361 -24.48 -7.76 -14.96
C TYR A 361 -24.72 -8.09 -16.42
N TRP A 362 -24.37 -9.30 -16.86
CA TRP A 362 -24.72 -9.77 -18.20
C TRP A 362 -26.23 -9.72 -18.46
N THR A 363 -27.02 -10.26 -17.53
CA THR A 363 -28.48 -10.31 -17.70
C THR A 363 -29.10 -8.91 -17.78
N GLU A 364 -28.61 -7.97 -16.97
CA GLU A 364 -29.10 -6.59 -16.95
C GLU A 364 -28.61 -5.78 -18.18
N GLY A 365 -27.36 -5.98 -18.59
CA GLY A 365 -26.73 -5.27 -19.71
C GLY A 365 -27.28 -5.68 -21.08
N ASN A 366 -27.59 -6.96 -21.30
CA ASN A 366 -28.04 -7.47 -22.60
C ASN A 366 -29.33 -6.82 -23.09
N ALA A 367 -30.23 -6.41 -22.18
CA ALA A 367 -31.44 -5.68 -22.53
C ALA A 367 -31.12 -4.27 -23.08
N GLN A 368 -30.13 -3.60 -22.50
CA GLN A 368 -29.68 -2.28 -22.93
C GLN A 368 -28.95 -2.36 -24.28
N GLU A 369 -28.10 -3.37 -24.47
CA GLU A 369 -27.39 -3.58 -25.75
C GLU A 369 -28.37 -3.87 -26.89
N LYS A 370 -29.41 -4.65 -26.62
CA LYS A 370 -30.48 -4.88 -27.59
C LYS A 370 -31.15 -3.58 -28.04
N GLU A 371 -31.54 -2.73 -27.09
CA GLU A 371 -32.16 -1.44 -27.40
C GLU A 371 -31.20 -0.53 -28.19
N ASN A 372 -29.90 -0.55 -27.85
CA ASN A 372 -28.87 0.24 -28.53
C ASN A 372 -28.66 -0.22 -29.98
N ALA A 373 -28.61 -1.53 -30.23
CA ALA A 373 -28.47 -2.08 -31.57
C ALA A 373 -29.68 -1.75 -32.45
N GLU A 374 -30.90 -1.91 -31.92
CA GLU A 374 -32.15 -1.59 -32.63
C GLU A 374 -32.24 -0.09 -32.99
N LYS A 375 -31.82 0.81 -32.09
CA LYS A 375 -31.74 2.27 -32.37
C LYS A 375 -30.80 2.62 -33.51
N LYS A 376 -29.74 1.83 -33.71
CA LYS A 376 -28.75 2.00 -34.79
C LYS A 376 -29.12 1.24 -36.07
N GLY A 377 -30.33 0.66 -36.14
CA GLY A 377 -30.79 -0.11 -37.32
C GLY A 377 -30.20 -1.52 -37.42
N GLY A 378 -29.57 -2.02 -36.36
CA GLY A 378 -29.02 -3.39 -36.26
C GLY A 378 -29.88 -4.34 -35.43
N THR A 379 -29.33 -5.53 -35.15
CA THR A 379 -29.93 -6.55 -34.27
C THR A 379 -28.91 -7.05 -33.27
N TYR A 380 -29.34 -7.35 -32.05
CA TYR A 380 -28.52 -7.99 -31.03
C TYR A 380 -29.29 -9.11 -30.34
N GLU A 381 -28.64 -10.25 -30.17
CA GLU A 381 -29.15 -11.44 -29.49
C GLU A 381 -28.12 -11.97 -28.50
N ALA A 382 -28.55 -12.26 -27.27
CA ALA A 382 -27.73 -12.92 -26.27
C ALA A 382 -28.32 -14.29 -25.94
N GLY A 383 -27.45 -15.29 -25.82
CA GLY A 383 -27.79 -16.65 -25.41
C GLY A 383 -27.99 -16.79 -23.90
N GLU A 384 -28.37 -18.00 -23.48
CA GLU A 384 -28.43 -18.35 -22.06
C GLU A 384 -27.02 -18.49 -21.46
N ILE A 385 -26.90 -18.16 -20.17
CA ILE A 385 -25.67 -18.39 -19.42
C ILE A 385 -25.49 -19.89 -19.21
N LYS A 386 -24.36 -20.41 -19.69
CA LYS A 386 -23.95 -21.80 -19.55
C LYS A 386 -22.85 -21.93 -18.50
N SER A 387 -22.71 -23.12 -17.95
CA SER A 387 -21.60 -23.47 -17.06
C SER A 387 -20.83 -24.67 -17.61
N LEU A 388 -19.51 -24.65 -17.49
CA LEU A 388 -18.63 -25.69 -17.98
C LEU A 388 -17.51 -25.94 -16.97
N SER A 389 -17.40 -27.17 -16.49
CA SER A 389 -16.23 -27.60 -15.73
C SER A 389 -15.09 -27.91 -16.70
N VAL A 390 -13.98 -27.19 -16.56
CA VAL A 390 -12.79 -27.31 -17.43
C VAL A 390 -11.71 -28.14 -16.73
N LYS A 391 -11.62 -28.07 -15.40
CA LYS A 391 -10.81 -28.93 -14.51
C LYS A 391 -11.56 -29.19 -13.20
N GLU A 392 -11.05 -30.10 -12.35
CA GLU A 392 -11.66 -30.46 -11.06
C GLU A 392 -12.05 -29.23 -10.22
N ASP A 393 -11.19 -28.21 -10.19
CA ASP A 393 -11.39 -26.99 -9.39
C ASP A 393 -11.64 -25.72 -10.23
N LEU A 394 -12.02 -25.85 -11.50
CA LEU A 394 -12.27 -24.69 -12.37
C LEU A 394 -13.57 -24.84 -13.15
N THR A 395 -14.56 -24.02 -12.78
CA THR A 395 -15.83 -23.86 -13.49
C THR A 395 -15.86 -22.51 -14.18
N VAL A 396 -16.15 -22.52 -15.47
CA VAL A 396 -16.33 -21.33 -16.29
C VAL A 396 -17.81 -21.12 -16.55
N PHE A 397 -18.30 -19.90 -16.30
CA PHE A 397 -19.62 -19.46 -16.73
C PHE A 397 -19.45 -18.61 -17.98
N TYR A 398 -20.28 -18.81 -18.99
CA TYR A 398 -20.17 -18.05 -20.24
C TYR A 398 -21.51 -17.90 -20.95
N LEU A 399 -21.61 -16.90 -21.82
CA LEU A 399 -22.75 -16.73 -22.73
C LEU A 399 -22.25 -16.26 -24.10
N ALA A 400 -23.01 -16.58 -25.15
CA ALA A 400 -22.75 -16.14 -26.51
C ALA A 400 -23.63 -14.93 -26.85
N GLU A 401 -23.08 -14.00 -27.62
CA GLU A 401 -23.78 -12.81 -28.12
C GLU A 401 -23.58 -12.72 -29.61
N LYS A 402 -24.60 -12.23 -30.31
CA LYS A 402 -24.56 -11.98 -31.74
C LYS A 402 -25.09 -10.59 -32.03
N GLU A 403 -24.29 -9.80 -32.74
CA GLU A 403 -24.70 -8.48 -33.22
C GLU A 403 -24.62 -8.44 -34.75
N VAL A 404 -25.60 -7.77 -35.38
CA VAL A 404 -25.56 -7.45 -36.81
C VAL A 404 -25.87 -5.98 -36.97
N THR A 405 -24.94 -5.24 -37.58
CA THR A 405 -25.10 -3.80 -37.82
C THR A 405 -26.04 -3.52 -39.00
N GLU A 406 -26.54 -2.28 -39.13
CA GLU A 406 -27.34 -1.84 -40.29
C GLU A 406 -26.62 -2.09 -41.63
N GLY A 407 -25.29 -1.97 -41.64
CA GLY A 407 -24.43 -2.22 -42.81
C GLY A 407 -24.24 -3.71 -43.14
N GLY A 408 -24.75 -4.63 -42.31
CA GLY A 408 -24.66 -6.07 -42.51
C GLY A 408 -23.39 -6.73 -41.96
N THR A 409 -22.52 -5.99 -41.27
CA THR A 409 -21.38 -6.56 -40.54
C THR A 409 -21.91 -7.39 -39.39
N GLN A 410 -21.42 -8.62 -39.24
CA GLN A 410 -21.81 -9.56 -38.20
C GLN A 410 -20.69 -9.68 -37.18
N GLN A 411 -21.05 -9.81 -35.91
CA GLN A 411 -20.13 -10.12 -34.83
C GLN A 411 -20.74 -11.22 -33.96
N ILE A 412 -19.91 -12.20 -33.59
CA ILE A 412 -20.22 -13.11 -32.49
C ILE A 412 -19.18 -12.92 -31.40
N SER A 413 -19.65 -12.82 -30.16
CA SER A 413 -18.79 -12.74 -28.98
C SER A 413 -19.19 -13.73 -27.91
N TYR A 414 -18.21 -14.09 -27.08
CA TYR A 414 -18.43 -14.84 -25.87
C TYR A 414 -17.91 -14.03 -24.69
N GLN A 415 -18.77 -13.84 -23.69
CA GLN A 415 -18.34 -13.37 -22.38
C GLN A 415 -18.19 -14.59 -21.47
N ALA A 416 -17.04 -14.73 -20.82
CA ALA A 416 -16.73 -15.83 -19.92
C ALA A 416 -16.13 -15.32 -18.61
N VAL A 417 -16.44 -16.00 -17.50
CA VAL A 417 -15.90 -15.70 -16.18
C VAL A 417 -15.59 -16.97 -15.40
N ALA A 418 -14.48 -16.98 -14.67
CA ALA A 418 -14.09 -18.08 -13.80
C ALA A 418 -13.44 -17.56 -12.51
N GLU A 419 -13.70 -18.24 -11.40
CA GLU A 419 -13.01 -18.00 -10.12
C GLU A 419 -11.80 -18.92 -10.05
N VAL A 420 -10.59 -18.36 -9.96
CA VAL A 420 -9.32 -19.08 -10.05
C VAL A 420 -8.60 -19.02 -8.72
N GLY A 421 -8.18 -20.19 -8.22
CA GLY A 421 -7.38 -20.32 -7.00
C GLY A 421 -8.06 -19.86 -5.70
N GLY A 422 -9.37 -19.62 -5.73
CA GLY A 422 -10.12 -19.07 -4.58
C GLY A 422 -9.75 -17.62 -4.23
N LYS A 423 -8.98 -16.93 -5.07
CA LYS A 423 -8.50 -15.55 -4.85
C LYS A 423 -8.82 -14.60 -6.00
N TYR A 424 -8.95 -15.10 -7.23
CA TYR A 424 -9.05 -14.25 -8.42
C TYR A 424 -10.33 -14.50 -9.21
N LEU A 425 -10.87 -13.44 -9.79
CA LEU A 425 -11.92 -13.46 -10.80
C LEU A 425 -11.28 -13.18 -12.16
N VAL A 426 -11.26 -14.18 -13.04
CA VAL A 426 -10.78 -14.03 -14.41
C VAL A 426 -11.97 -13.86 -15.34
N LYS A 427 -12.00 -12.73 -16.06
CA LYS A 427 -12.95 -12.42 -17.12
C LYS A 427 -12.25 -12.63 -18.46
N CYS A 428 -12.94 -13.22 -19.42
CA CYS A 428 -12.45 -13.39 -20.78
C CYS A 428 -13.53 -12.94 -21.75
N TYR A 429 -13.15 -12.05 -22.67
CA TYR A 429 -13.96 -11.64 -23.80
C TYR A 429 -13.36 -12.24 -25.07
N ILE A 430 -14.19 -12.86 -25.90
CA ILE A 430 -13.78 -13.46 -27.16
C ILE A 430 -14.67 -12.86 -28.25
N SER A 431 -14.11 -12.42 -29.37
CA SER A 431 -14.90 -11.89 -30.49
C SER A 431 -14.37 -12.29 -31.85
N ASP A 432 -15.30 -12.38 -32.79
CA ASP A 432 -15.06 -12.60 -34.21
C ASP A 432 -16.02 -11.72 -35.01
N VAL A 433 -15.49 -11.05 -36.03
CA VAL A 433 -16.20 -10.04 -36.81
C VAL A 433 -16.04 -10.37 -38.28
N ALA A 434 -17.17 -10.50 -38.98
CA ALA A 434 -17.22 -10.75 -40.40
C ALA A 434 -17.90 -9.59 -41.13
N SER A 435 -17.23 -9.09 -42.16
CA SER A 435 -17.80 -8.11 -43.09
C SER A 435 -18.98 -8.71 -43.88
N PRO A 436 -19.90 -7.89 -44.42
CA PRO A 436 -21.02 -8.39 -45.21
C PRO A 436 -20.57 -9.31 -46.34
N GLY A 437 -21.11 -10.53 -46.40
CA GLY A 437 -20.76 -11.52 -47.42
C GLY A 437 -19.62 -12.48 -47.04
N TYR A 438 -19.01 -12.31 -45.87
CA TYR A 438 -18.06 -13.25 -45.27
C TYR A 438 -18.72 -14.06 -44.15
N GLU A 439 -18.21 -15.26 -43.88
CA GLU A 439 -18.70 -16.13 -42.81
C GLU A 439 -17.92 -15.88 -41.51
N LEU A 440 -18.61 -15.99 -40.37
CA LEU A 440 -17.96 -16.02 -39.06
C LEU A 440 -17.22 -17.34 -38.87
N MET A 441 -16.03 -17.26 -38.28
CA MET A 441 -15.13 -18.37 -37.97
C MET A 441 -15.44 -18.99 -36.61
N LEU A 442 -15.93 -18.19 -35.65
CA LEU A 442 -16.51 -18.65 -34.38
C LEU A 442 -17.89 -19.29 -34.61
N GLY A 443 -17.90 -20.46 -35.24
CA GLY A 443 -19.10 -21.30 -35.43
C GLY A 443 -18.88 -22.75 -35.00
N MET A 444 -17.69 -23.08 -34.49
CA MET A 444 -17.32 -24.43 -34.05
C MET A 444 -17.45 -24.54 -32.53
N ASN A 445 -18.13 -25.60 -32.08
CA ASN A 445 -18.24 -26.11 -30.70
C ASN A 445 -17.74 -25.15 -29.58
N GLU A 446 -18.65 -24.29 -29.09
CA GLU A 446 -18.39 -23.31 -28.02
C GLU A 446 -17.71 -23.93 -26.79
N GLU A 447 -18.09 -25.15 -26.38
CA GLU A 447 -17.50 -25.81 -25.22
C GLU A 447 -16.03 -26.17 -25.44
N ALA A 448 -15.66 -26.54 -26.67
CA ALA A 448 -14.29 -26.85 -26.99
C ALA A 448 -13.40 -25.60 -26.92
N LEU A 449 -13.91 -24.48 -27.44
CA LEU A 449 -13.22 -23.18 -27.36
C LEU A 449 -13.04 -22.73 -25.90
N ILE A 450 -14.10 -22.75 -25.09
CA ILE A 450 -14.01 -22.36 -23.67
C ILE A 450 -13.06 -23.29 -22.91
N LYS A 451 -13.08 -24.60 -23.18
CA LYS A 451 -12.12 -25.54 -22.59
C LYS A 451 -10.69 -25.18 -22.98
N GLU A 452 -10.43 -24.95 -24.27
CA GLU A 452 -9.10 -24.60 -24.76
C GLU A 452 -8.55 -23.34 -24.06
N LEU A 453 -9.35 -22.26 -24.04
CA LEU A 453 -8.98 -20.96 -23.47
C LEU A 453 -8.85 -20.94 -21.95
N PHE A 454 -9.42 -21.91 -21.24
CA PHE A 454 -9.34 -22.01 -19.78
C PHE A 454 -8.59 -23.26 -19.29
N SER A 455 -7.97 -24.02 -20.19
CA SER A 455 -7.33 -25.30 -19.88
C SER A 455 -5.98 -25.17 -19.20
N ASP A 456 -5.32 -24.02 -19.21
CA ASP A 456 -3.94 -23.92 -18.71
C ASP A 456 -3.66 -22.60 -18.00
N PHE A 457 -4.19 -22.50 -16.78
CA PHE A 457 -3.88 -21.43 -15.83
C PHE A 457 -2.85 -21.87 -14.76
N ARG A 458 -2.04 -20.92 -14.32
CA ARG A 458 -1.23 -20.95 -13.08
C ARG A 458 -1.58 -19.71 -12.26
N TRP A 459 -1.48 -19.78 -10.94
CA TRP A 459 -1.84 -18.68 -10.03
C TRP A 459 -1.10 -18.79 -8.71
#